data_AF-K1QUN7-F1
#
_entry.id   AF-K1QUN7-F1
#
_cell.length_a   1.000
_cell.length_b   1.000
_cell.length_c   1.000
_cell.angle_alpha   90.00
_cell.angle_beta   90.00
_cell.angle_gamma   90.00
#
_symmetry.space_group_name_H-M   'P 1'
#
loop_
_entity.id
_entity.type
_entity.pdbx_description
1 polymer ?
#
loop_
_entity_poly.entity_id
_entity_poly.type
_entity_poly.pdbx_seq_one_letter_code
_entity_poly.pdbx_strand_id
1 'polypeptide(L)'
;MSDSENSDSETAEEQYPEEEEEELYPDEDDFWDVSESDEEKDESSSDSDNKDSASTKPKVLHPTRSAQYAILCNLCSRSSVTSYCIPCCVSLCSNCVDKHTYNSSKPHKVVPYLEKHAATKYPECKEHAKKECQFYCEDCDIPLCHTCVPSDKHRGHKISDDLGKGKREKVKKDLKELKEKIYPFYQKLALDLQGEKTAVKKHYERLDAAVSKYGDKLLKKMKAVVEKEKSCIIEGKSKHISTLEKQEISIAKKMSKLERRILELNQMLDTSNEFIASEYESKNSKFNRMPSRKIIPLLKFVPNMINENDLHQNFGFLTFSAVTQDKDGFIMTNPSAHKPEINKTIATGKKGCLSSVECCSNSEVWTTWGKIMKLHNLNGELLKSIKTKSGYNVGDITTTKKGYLVYSDPDSKTINRMKKKTIKEVITLHGWTPCSVCSTSLDGLLVIMTSNDKKQSKVIRYTDSFEESLTAQFDDNGVPLYSKSSNTKYVSENKNLDICVADMGSRSVVVVNQTGCLRFRYTGSPAAFKTSLKPDGIATDSHSQILTADSHNKRIHFLDQDGHFLRYIAVDKSDCPFSLCVDTNNTLFVAGKKSGEIKMITYT
;
A
#
# COMPACT_ATOMS: atom_id res chain seq x y z
N MET A 1 -5.47 25.59 76.69
CA MET A 1 -4.02 25.39 76.85
C MET A 1 -3.41 25.75 75.50
N SER A 2 -3.32 27.06 75.25
CA SER A 2 -2.15 27.94 75.54
C SER A 2 -1.14 27.78 74.40
N ASP A 3 -1.17 28.69 73.43
CA ASP A 3 -0.24 29.84 73.31
C ASP A 3 0.92 29.40 72.38
N SER A 4 1.52 30.17 71.48
CA SER A 4 1.44 31.57 71.08
C SER A 4 2.50 31.78 69.99
N GLU A 5 2.21 32.67 69.04
CA GLU A 5 3.14 33.70 68.50
C GLU A 5 4.34 33.28 67.60
N ASN A 6 4.34 33.73 66.33
CA ASN A 6 5.03 34.93 65.77
C ASN A 6 6.54 34.66 65.53
N SER A 7 7.23 35.16 64.50
CA SER A 7 6.98 36.23 63.53
C SER A 7 8.19 36.29 62.56
N ASP A 8 7.89 36.62 61.31
CA ASP A 8 8.53 37.66 60.49
C ASP A 8 9.93 37.58 59.86
N SER A 9 9.93 38.30 58.72
CA SER A 9 10.97 38.92 57.90
C SER A 9 11.55 38.05 56.76
N GLU A 10 11.13 38.22 55.51
CA GLU A 10 11.26 39.38 54.59
C GLU A 10 12.70 39.76 54.25
N THR A 11 13.06 39.52 52.97
CA THR A 11 13.69 40.45 52.00
C THR A 11 13.61 39.73 50.64
N ALA A 12 12.78 40.10 49.66
CA ALA A 12 12.80 41.32 48.81
C ALA A 12 14.16 41.49 48.11
N GLU A 13 14.31 41.79 46.81
CA GLU A 13 13.43 42.02 45.65
C GLU A 13 14.38 42.22 44.43
N GLU A 14 13.78 42.56 43.27
CA GLU A 14 14.36 43.16 42.04
C GLU A 14 14.75 42.17 40.90
N GLN A 15 13.93 42.00 39.83
CA GLN A 15 13.64 42.91 38.68
C GLN A 15 14.83 42.99 37.68
N TYR A 16 14.79 42.90 36.34
CA TYR A 16 13.87 42.96 35.17
C TYR A 16 14.66 42.36 33.95
N PRO A 17 14.23 42.35 32.65
CA PRO A 17 12.99 42.82 32.03
C PRO A 17 12.27 41.81 31.10
N GLU A 18 11.03 42.18 30.80
CA GLU A 18 10.24 41.76 29.64
C GLU A 18 10.83 42.38 28.36
N GLU A 19 11.01 41.58 27.31
CA GLU A 19 11.07 42.07 25.94
C GLU A 19 9.97 41.36 25.13
N GLU A 20 8.99 42.18 24.74
CA GLU A 20 8.02 41.89 23.69
C GLU A 20 8.75 41.89 22.33
N GLU A 21 8.70 40.77 21.61
CA GLU A 21 8.91 40.79 20.15
C GLU A 21 7.69 40.14 19.49
N GLU A 22 6.82 41.01 18.99
CA GLU A 22 5.84 40.73 17.94
C GLU A 22 6.60 40.48 16.62
N GLU A 23 6.61 39.24 16.12
CA GLU A 23 6.95 38.99 14.72
C GLU A 23 5.67 38.74 13.91
N LEU A 24 5.29 39.77 13.16
CA LEU A 24 4.34 39.74 12.05
C LEU A 24 4.85 38.80 10.95
N TYR A 25 4.02 37.84 10.53
CA TYR A 25 4.14 37.23 9.20
C TYR A 25 3.31 38.05 8.21
N PRO A 26 3.88 38.56 7.10
CA PRO A 26 3.09 39.23 6.08
C PRO A 26 2.36 38.22 5.19
N ASP A 27 1.10 38.53 4.92
CA ASP A 27 0.28 37.99 3.84
C ASP A 27 0.92 38.35 2.49
N GLU A 28 1.07 37.37 1.60
CA GLU A 28 1.27 37.60 0.17
C GLU A 28 0.24 36.76 -0.61
N ASP A 29 -0.85 37.42 -0.97
CA ASP A 29 -1.70 37.07 -2.11
C ASP A 29 -1.22 37.84 -3.35
N ASP A 30 -1.56 37.28 -4.52
CA ASP A 30 -1.55 37.84 -5.88
C ASP A 30 -0.20 37.92 -6.63
N PHE A 31 -0.07 37.11 -7.69
CA PHE A 31 -0.28 37.56 -9.09
C PHE A 31 0.13 36.45 -10.07
N TRP A 32 -0.78 36.01 -10.94
CA TRP A 32 -0.64 35.90 -12.40
C TRP A 32 -1.95 35.34 -12.96
N ASP A 33 -2.84 36.27 -13.27
CA ASP A 33 -3.92 36.10 -14.24
C ASP A 33 -3.34 36.44 -15.62
N VAL A 34 -3.43 35.51 -16.58
CA VAL A 34 -3.42 35.83 -18.01
C VAL A 34 -4.46 34.93 -18.67
N SER A 35 -5.43 35.62 -19.23
CA SER A 35 -6.61 35.23 -19.97
C SER A 35 -6.35 34.69 -21.38
N GLU A 36 -7.46 34.35 -22.03
CA GLU A 36 -7.72 34.17 -23.49
C GLU A 36 -7.76 32.69 -23.94
N SER A 37 -8.96 32.09 -24.07
CA SER A 37 -9.95 32.18 -25.17
C SER A 37 -9.59 31.18 -26.30
N ASP A 38 -10.45 30.49 -27.04
CA ASP A 38 -11.89 30.45 -27.30
C ASP A 38 -12.19 29.07 -27.95
N GLU A 39 -13.47 28.85 -28.30
CA GLU A 39 -14.01 27.92 -29.32
C GLU A 39 -14.62 26.57 -28.87
N GLU A 40 -15.86 26.69 -28.39
CA GLU A 40 -17.10 26.17 -29.01
C GLU A 40 -17.11 24.96 -29.99
N LYS A 41 -18.17 24.13 -29.80
CA LYS A 41 -18.98 23.39 -30.81
C LYS A 41 -18.39 22.10 -31.40
N ASP A 42 -19.15 21.11 -31.83
CA ASP A 42 -20.52 20.63 -31.61
C ASP A 42 -20.58 19.24 -32.29
N GLU A 43 -21.55 18.44 -31.87
CA GLU A 43 -22.30 17.48 -32.67
C GLU A 43 -21.72 16.15 -33.24
N SER A 44 -22.70 15.24 -33.25
CA SER A 44 -22.81 13.83 -33.57
C SER A 44 -22.72 13.43 -35.05
N SER A 45 -22.71 12.09 -35.25
CA SER A 45 -23.24 11.27 -36.37
C SER A 45 -22.14 10.63 -37.26
N SER A 46 -21.94 9.30 -37.17
CA SER A 46 -22.60 8.16 -37.86
C SER A 46 -21.97 7.77 -39.20
N ASP A 47 -21.68 6.46 -39.31
CA ASP A 47 -21.51 5.62 -40.52
C ASP A 47 -20.30 5.91 -41.44
N SER A 48 -19.61 4.97 -42.10
CA SER A 48 -19.55 3.51 -42.13
C SER A 48 -18.33 3.12 -43.00
N ASP A 49 -17.89 1.86 -42.86
CA ASP A 49 -17.21 1.00 -43.86
C ASP A 49 -15.67 0.94 -44.01
N ASN A 50 -15.21 -0.31 -43.74
CA ASN A 50 -14.27 -1.14 -44.51
C ASN A 50 -12.76 -1.03 -44.28
N LYS A 51 -12.18 -2.00 -43.55
CA LYS A 51 -11.54 -3.24 -44.06
C LYS A 51 -10.48 -3.81 -43.10
N ASP A 52 -10.61 -5.12 -42.87
CA ASP A 52 -9.56 -6.13 -42.63
C ASP A 52 -8.17 -5.69 -42.11
N SER A 53 -7.81 -6.11 -40.89
CA SER A 53 -6.55 -6.83 -40.65
C SER A 53 -6.35 -7.30 -39.19
N ALA A 54 -6.12 -8.61 -39.08
CA ALA A 54 -5.17 -9.29 -38.21
C ALA A 54 -5.10 -8.95 -36.69
N SER A 55 -5.74 -9.83 -35.91
CA SER A 55 -5.37 -10.14 -34.53
C SER A 55 -3.87 -10.42 -34.39
N THR A 56 -3.14 -9.53 -33.70
CA THR A 56 -1.82 -9.81 -33.12
C THR A 56 -1.88 -9.56 -31.61
N LYS A 57 -1.92 -10.64 -30.83
CA LYS A 57 -1.65 -10.58 -29.39
C LYS A 57 -0.13 -10.46 -29.16
N PRO A 58 0.35 -9.64 -28.22
CA PRO A 58 1.76 -9.52 -27.90
C PRO A 58 2.26 -10.80 -27.20
N LYS A 59 3.33 -11.39 -27.71
CA LYS A 59 4.08 -12.46 -27.04
C LYS A 59 4.87 -11.85 -25.89
N VAL A 60 4.51 -12.24 -24.68
CA VAL A 60 5.28 -12.03 -23.46
C VAL A 60 6.63 -12.76 -23.61
N LEU A 61 7.72 -12.00 -23.50
CA LEU A 61 9.07 -12.55 -23.29
C LEU A 61 9.16 -13.08 -21.85
N HIS A 62 9.54 -14.35 -21.70
CA HIS A 62 10.15 -14.84 -20.47
C HIS A 62 11.56 -15.38 -20.76
N PRO A 63 12.59 -14.99 -19.99
CA PRO A 63 13.96 -15.43 -20.16
C PRO A 63 14.24 -16.74 -19.41
N THR A 64 15.27 -17.45 -19.88
CA THR A 64 15.97 -18.58 -19.25
C THR A 64 15.22 -19.92 -19.14
N ARG A 65 15.11 -20.62 -20.28
CA ARG A 65 15.34 -22.07 -20.30
C ARG A 65 16.52 -22.32 -21.22
N SER A 66 17.52 -23.04 -20.72
CA SER A 66 18.66 -23.52 -21.50
C SER A 66 18.13 -24.25 -22.75
N ALA A 67 18.08 -23.53 -23.86
CA ALA A 67 17.76 -24.12 -25.15
C ALA A 67 18.86 -25.13 -25.45
N GLN A 68 18.49 -26.41 -25.61
CA GLN A 68 19.35 -27.32 -26.33
C GLN A 68 19.62 -26.64 -27.68
N TYR A 69 20.87 -26.32 -27.97
CA TYR A 69 21.26 -25.69 -29.24
C TYR A 69 20.62 -26.47 -30.39
N ALA A 70 19.71 -25.83 -31.14
CA ALA A 70 19.13 -26.44 -32.32
C ALA A 70 20.27 -26.79 -33.27
N ILE A 71 20.40 -28.07 -33.64
CA ILE A 71 21.46 -28.52 -34.55
C ILE A 71 21.15 -27.94 -35.93
N LEU A 72 22.06 -27.13 -36.45
CA LEU A 72 21.91 -26.40 -37.72
C LEU A 72 22.54 -27.17 -38.88
N CYS A 73 21.96 -27.00 -40.07
CA CYS A 73 22.46 -27.57 -41.33
C CYS A 73 23.91 -27.15 -41.60
N ASN A 74 24.80 -28.10 -41.87
CA ASN A 74 26.21 -27.84 -42.15
C ASN A 74 26.45 -27.04 -43.44
N LEU A 75 25.52 -27.05 -44.40
CA LEU A 75 25.69 -26.34 -45.68
C LEU A 75 25.22 -24.89 -45.64
N CYS A 76 24.12 -24.59 -44.93
CA CYS A 76 23.56 -23.24 -44.90
C CYS A 76 23.66 -22.55 -43.54
N SER A 77 23.95 -23.30 -42.47
CA SER A 77 24.05 -22.84 -41.07
C SER A 77 22.85 -22.04 -40.57
N ARG A 78 21.67 -22.19 -41.20
CA ARG A 78 20.47 -21.37 -40.93
C ARG A 78 19.25 -22.19 -40.54
N SER A 79 19.06 -23.36 -41.13
CA SER A 79 17.87 -24.19 -40.91
C SER A 79 18.18 -25.39 -40.02
N SER A 80 17.19 -25.83 -39.25
CA SER A 80 17.29 -27.05 -38.44
C SER A 80 17.55 -28.28 -39.31
N VAL A 81 18.37 -29.19 -38.80
CA VAL A 81 18.71 -30.43 -39.49
C VAL A 81 17.49 -31.36 -39.55
N THR A 82 17.26 -31.93 -40.73
CA THR A 82 16.23 -32.95 -40.96
C THR A 82 16.84 -34.28 -41.38
N SER A 83 18.01 -34.25 -42.02
CA SER A 83 18.61 -35.39 -42.71
C SER A 83 20.13 -35.47 -42.44
N TYR A 84 20.73 -36.62 -42.68
CA TYR A 84 22.15 -36.87 -42.53
C TYR A 84 22.68 -37.65 -43.73
N CYS A 85 23.74 -37.14 -44.37
CA CYS A 85 24.43 -37.87 -45.42
C CYS A 85 25.47 -38.80 -44.80
N ILE A 86 25.28 -40.11 -44.94
CA ILE A 86 26.14 -41.11 -44.31
C ILE A 86 27.56 -41.09 -44.91
N PRO A 87 27.77 -41.13 -46.24
CA PRO A 87 29.11 -41.13 -46.81
C PRO A 87 29.94 -39.87 -46.52
N CYS A 88 29.27 -38.72 -46.38
CA CYS A 88 29.94 -37.43 -46.19
C CYS A 88 29.97 -36.96 -44.73
N CYS A 89 29.29 -37.66 -43.83
CA CYS A 89 29.15 -37.31 -42.42
C CYS A 89 28.64 -35.88 -42.15
N VAL A 90 27.72 -35.38 -42.98
CA VAL A 90 27.18 -34.01 -42.86
C VAL A 90 25.69 -34.02 -42.53
N SER A 91 25.29 -33.08 -41.66
CA SER A 91 23.91 -32.87 -41.25
C SER A 91 23.25 -31.81 -42.16
N LEU A 92 22.12 -32.16 -42.76
CA LEU A 92 21.49 -31.39 -43.83
C LEU A 92 20.05 -31.03 -43.45
N CYS A 93 19.61 -29.81 -43.81
CA CYS A 93 18.17 -29.50 -43.87
C CYS A 93 17.59 -29.98 -45.21
N SER A 94 16.28 -30.12 -45.29
CA SER A 94 15.54 -30.58 -46.47
C SER A 94 15.98 -29.88 -47.76
N ASN A 95 16.15 -28.56 -47.72
CA ASN A 95 16.49 -27.74 -48.89
C ASN A 95 17.95 -27.88 -49.35
N CYS A 96 18.82 -28.42 -48.50
CA CYS A 96 20.22 -28.64 -48.79
C CYS A 96 20.52 -30.09 -49.20
N VAL A 97 19.57 -31.03 -49.05
CA VAL A 97 19.74 -32.43 -49.46
C VAL A 97 19.95 -32.51 -50.97
N ASP A 98 19.04 -31.95 -51.76
CA ASP A 98 19.09 -32.05 -53.22
C ASP A 98 20.35 -31.36 -53.79
N LYS A 99 20.68 -30.18 -53.26
CA LYS A 99 21.92 -29.46 -53.62
C LYS A 99 23.18 -30.26 -53.29
N HIS A 100 23.16 -30.99 -52.18
CA HIS A 100 24.29 -31.82 -51.76
C HIS A 100 24.44 -33.07 -52.64
N THR A 101 23.33 -33.64 -53.14
CA THR A 101 23.35 -34.85 -53.98
C THR A 101 23.47 -34.57 -55.48
N TYR A 102 23.23 -33.33 -55.92
CA TYR A 102 23.18 -32.96 -57.35
C TYR A 102 24.54 -33.05 -58.08
N ASN A 103 25.66 -32.83 -57.39
CA ASN A 103 27.01 -32.80 -58.00
C ASN A 103 27.88 -34.02 -57.65
N SER A 104 27.34 -35.07 -57.03
CA SER A 104 28.12 -36.25 -56.67
C SER A 104 28.13 -37.29 -57.78
N SER A 105 29.32 -37.65 -58.28
CA SER A 105 29.51 -38.73 -59.25
C SER A 105 29.24 -40.14 -58.70
N LYS A 106 28.88 -40.27 -57.41
CA LYS A 106 28.41 -41.50 -56.76
C LYS A 106 27.15 -41.22 -55.94
N PRO A 107 26.18 -42.15 -55.86
CA PRO A 107 24.97 -41.94 -55.08
C PRO A 107 25.28 -41.82 -53.58
N HIS A 108 24.85 -40.73 -52.95
CA HIS A 108 24.98 -40.52 -51.51
C HIS A 108 23.75 -41.07 -50.78
N LYS A 109 23.96 -41.95 -49.79
CA LYS A 109 22.87 -42.44 -48.92
C LYS A 109 22.55 -41.39 -47.85
N VAL A 110 21.44 -40.69 -48.03
CA VAL A 110 20.91 -39.69 -47.08
C VAL A 110 19.74 -40.31 -46.31
N VAL A 111 19.76 -40.20 -44.98
CA VAL A 111 18.73 -40.74 -44.07
C VAL A 111 18.17 -39.63 -43.17
N PRO A 112 16.99 -39.78 -42.56
CA PRO A 112 16.52 -38.87 -41.51
C PRO A 112 17.58 -38.71 -40.42
N TYR A 113 17.72 -37.51 -39.84
CA TYR A 113 18.81 -37.23 -38.89
C TYR A 113 18.77 -38.11 -37.63
N LEU A 114 17.58 -38.47 -37.15
CA LEU A 114 17.40 -39.39 -36.03
C LEU A 114 17.88 -40.82 -36.36
N GLU A 115 17.98 -41.14 -37.64
CA GLU A 115 18.47 -42.40 -38.18
C GLU A 115 19.95 -42.30 -38.63
N LYS A 116 20.68 -41.23 -38.26
CA LYS A 116 22.11 -41.08 -38.60
C LYS A 116 22.99 -42.26 -38.19
N HIS A 117 22.55 -43.02 -37.19
CA HIS A 117 23.21 -44.24 -36.70
C HIS A 117 22.58 -45.54 -37.21
N ALA A 118 21.48 -45.48 -37.99
CA ALA A 118 20.76 -46.67 -38.45
C ALA A 118 21.54 -47.48 -39.50
N ALA A 119 22.59 -46.91 -40.11
CA ALA A 119 23.45 -47.61 -41.07
C ALA A 119 24.65 -48.34 -40.44
N THR A 120 25.00 -48.05 -39.19
CA THR A 120 26.10 -48.69 -38.47
C THR A 120 25.55 -49.47 -37.27
N LYS A 121 25.57 -50.80 -37.38
CA LYS A 121 25.09 -51.71 -36.31
C LYS A 121 25.91 -51.56 -35.01
N TYR A 122 27.16 -51.10 -35.13
CA TYR A 122 28.14 -51.01 -34.06
C TYR A 122 28.89 -49.67 -34.10
N PRO A 123 29.20 -49.05 -32.95
CA PRO A 123 30.00 -47.83 -32.90
C PRO A 123 31.47 -48.13 -33.26
N GLU A 124 32.18 -47.16 -33.83
CA GLU A 124 33.62 -47.27 -34.03
C GLU A 124 34.39 -47.19 -32.69
N CYS A 125 35.47 -47.97 -32.60
CA CYS A 125 36.33 -48.01 -31.43
C CYS A 125 37.16 -46.74 -31.31
N LYS A 126 37.07 -46.08 -30.16
CA LYS A 126 37.84 -44.85 -29.86
C LYS A 126 39.35 -45.08 -29.87
N GLU A 127 39.80 -46.25 -29.44
CA GLU A 127 41.22 -46.61 -29.37
C GLU A 127 41.75 -47.21 -30.69
N HIS A 128 40.86 -47.76 -31.52
CA HIS A 128 41.23 -48.46 -32.75
C HIS A 128 40.41 -47.97 -33.93
N ALA A 129 40.96 -47.01 -34.68
CA ALA A 129 40.33 -46.42 -35.84
C ALA A 129 39.83 -47.48 -36.83
N LYS A 130 38.62 -47.28 -37.36
CA LYS A 130 37.95 -48.18 -38.34
C LYS A 130 37.65 -49.60 -37.84
N LYS A 131 37.79 -49.89 -36.53
CA LYS A 131 37.31 -51.15 -35.93
C LYS A 131 35.97 -50.95 -35.26
N GLU A 132 35.01 -51.82 -35.55
CA GLU A 132 33.70 -51.81 -34.93
C GLU A 132 33.73 -52.44 -33.53
N CYS A 133 33.07 -51.78 -32.56
CA CYS A 133 32.87 -52.31 -31.23
C CYS A 133 31.64 -53.20 -31.17
N GLN A 134 31.85 -54.52 -31.25
CA GLN A 134 30.79 -55.54 -31.22
C GLN A 134 30.51 -56.08 -29.82
N PHE A 135 31.35 -55.75 -28.83
CA PHE A 135 31.24 -56.21 -27.45
C PHE A 135 30.99 -55.03 -26.51
N TYR A 136 30.61 -55.34 -25.27
CA TYR A 136 30.33 -54.35 -24.24
C TYR A 136 30.89 -54.81 -22.90
N CYS A 137 31.70 -53.95 -22.29
CA CYS A 137 32.17 -54.19 -20.94
C CYS A 137 31.14 -53.65 -19.95
N GLU A 138 30.49 -54.54 -19.19
CA GLU A 138 29.48 -54.16 -18.20
C GLU A 138 30.08 -53.36 -17.05
N ASP A 139 31.31 -53.68 -16.65
CA ASP A 139 31.99 -53.03 -15.53
C ASP A 139 32.46 -51.60 -15.87
N CYS A 140 32.82 -51.37 -17.14
CA CYS A 140 33.27 -50.06 -17.62
C CYS A 140 32.18 -49.24 -18.33
N ASP A 141 30.98 -49.80 -18.55
CA ASP A 141 29.86 -49.21 -19.29
C ASP A 141 30.20 -48.75 -20.74
N ILE A 142 31.23 -49.32 -21.37
CA ILE A 142 31.71 -48.90 -22.72
C ILE A 142 31.70 -50.02 -23.78
N PRO A 143 31.50 -49.68 -25.06
CA PRO A 143 31.58 -50.62 -26.18
C PRO A 143 33.05 -50.95 -26.53
N LEU A 144 33.36 -52.23 -26.78
CA LEU A 144 34.69 -52.75 -27.08
C LEU A 144 34.75 -53.44 -28.45
N CYS A 145 35.87 -53.28 -29.17
CA CYS A 145 36.17 -54.08 -30.36
C CYS A 145 36.93 -55.37 -29.99
N HIS A 146 37.05 -56.30 -30.95
CA HIS A 146 37.79 -57.56 -30.75
C HIS A 146 39.21 -57.39 -30.21
N THR A 147 39.86 -56.25 -30.48
CA THR A 147 41.22 -55.95 -30.01
C THR A 147 41.26 -55.40 -28.58
N CYS A 148 40.19 -54.74 -28.12
CA CYS A 148 40.10 -54.24 -26.74
C CYS A 148 39.75 -55.33 -25.74
N VAL A 149 38.99 -56.36 -26.15
CA VAL A 149 38.55 -57.47 -25.29
C VAL A 149 39.71 -58.17 -24.57
N PRO A 150 40.80 -58.60 -25.24
CA PRO A 150 41.93 -59.26 -24.59
C PRO A 150 42.94 -58.29 -23.97
N SER A 151 42.71 -56.98 -24.01
CA SER A 151 43.66 -56.00 -23.47
C SER A 151 43.74 -56.08 -21.95
N ASP A 152 44.91 -55.80 -21.38
CA ASP A 152 45.10 -55.78 -19.92
C ASP A 152 44.14 -54.82 -19.22
N LYS A 153 43.67 -53.77 -19.92
CA LYS A 153 42.69 -52.79 -19.41
C LYS A 153 41.31 -53.39 -19.12
N HIS A 154 40.94 -54.50 -19.74
CA HIS A 154 39.62 -55.15 -19.58
C HIS A 154 39.74 -56.62 -19.14
N ARG A 155 40.94 -57.03 -18.72
CA ARG A 155 41.22 -58.40 -18.30
C ARG A 155 40.48 -58.71 -16.99
N GLY A 156 39.58 -59.70 -17.04
CA GLY A 156 38.77 -60.11 -15.89
C GLY A 156 37.45 -59.34 -15.72
N HIS A 157 37.16 -58.36 -16.58
CA HIS A 157 35.86 -57.69 -16.59
C HIS A 157 34.78 -58.54 -17.28
N LYS A 158 33.52 -58.31 -16.92
CA LYS A 158 32.38 -58.96 -17.54
C LYS A 158 32.08 -58.33 -18.91
N ILE A 159 32.17 -59.15 -19.96
CA ILE A 159 31.98 -58.73 -21.35
C ILE A 159 30.74 -59.43 -21.93
N SER A 160 29.85 -58.63 -22.51
CA SER A 160 28.64 -59.06 -23.20
C SER A 160 28.78 -58.80 -24.71
N ASP A 161 28.18 -59.65 -25.55
CA ASP A 161 28.04 -59.47 -26.99
C ASP A 161 26.82 -58.61 -27.37
N ASP A 162 25.92 -58.35 -26.43
CA ASP A 162 24.80 -57.42 -26.57
C ASP A 162 25.11 -56.06 -25.94
N LEU A 163 25.53 -55.11 -26.80
CA LEU A 163 25.82 -53.71 -26.44
C LEU A 163 24.64 -52.95 -25.82
N GLY A 164 23.42 -53.46 -25.98
CA GLY A 164 22.21 -52.79 -25.57
C GLY A 164 21.57 -53.36 -24.30
N LYS A 165 21.87 -54.61 -23.90
CA LYS A 165 21.04 -55.34 -22.93
C LYS A 165 20.84 -54.60 -21.61
N GLY A 166 21.92 -54.19 -20.94
CA GLY A 166 21.85 -53.47 -19.67
C GLY A 166 21.19 -52.10 -19.77
N LYS A 167 21.46 -51.35 -20.85
CA LYS A 167 20.85 -50.03 -21.10
C LYS A 167 19.37 -50.14 -21.48
N ARG A 168 18.99 -51.17 -22.25
CA ARG A 168 17.59 -51.45 -22.63
C ARG A 168 16.75 -51.80 -21.40
N GLU A 169 17.29 -52.55 -20.44
CA GLU A 169 16.58 -52.82 -19.18
C GLU A 169 16.41 -51.55 -18.32
N LYS A 170 17.41 -50.67 -18.26
CA LYS A 170 17.27 -49.35 -17.62
C LYS A 170 16.19 -48.51 -18.31
N VAL A 171 16.21 -48.42 -19.65
CA VAL A 171 15.18 -47.70 -20.43
C VAL A 171 13.78 -48.28 -20.19
N LYS A 172 13.63 -49.61 -20.13
CA LYS A 172 12.34 -50.25 -19.80
C LYS A 172 11.87 -49.89 -18.39
N LYS A 173 12.78 -49.88 -17.41
CA LYS A 173 12.48 -49.52 -16.02
C LYS A 173 12.02 -48.05 -15.92
N ASP A 174 12.76 -47.15 -16.55
CA ASP A 174 12.44 -45.71 -16.57
C ASP A 174 11.11 -45.47 -17.28
N LEU A 175 10.87 -46.14 -18.42
CA LEU A 175 9.61 -46.04 -19.14
C LEU A 175 8.43 -46.53 -18.30
N LYS A 176 8.62 -47.60 -17.53
CA LYS A 176 7.61 -48.13 -16.62
C LYS A 176 7.31 -47.14 -15.50
N GLU A 177 8.34 -46.59 -14.85
CA GLU A 177 8.19 -45.59 -13.79
C GLU A 177 7.49 -44.30 -14.29
N LEU A 178 7.89 -43.81 -15.47
CA LEU A 178 7.26 -42.66 -16.10
C LEU A 178 5.78 -42.90 -16.40
N LYS A 179 5.44 -44.07 -16.97
CA LYS A 179 4.05 -44.38 -17.35
C LYS A 179 3.15 -44.69 -16.17
N GLU A 180 3.65 -45.40 -15.16
CA GLU A 180 2.81 -45.95 -14.09
C GLU A 180 2.76 -45.05 -12.85
N LYS A 181 3.78 -44.21 -12.61
CA LYS A 181 3.84 -43.36 -11.41
C LYS A 181 3.81 -41.87 -11.73
N ILE A 182 4.75 -41.42 -12.55
CA ILE A 182 4.99 -39.98 -12.74
C ILE A 182 3.90 -39.35 -13.61
N TYR A 183 3.59 -39.93 -14.77
CA TYR A 183 2.60 -39.39 -15.68
C TYR A 183 1.18 -39.35 -15.08
N PRO A 184 0.67 -40.41 -14.40
CA PRO A 184 -0.62 -40.34 -13.73
C PRO A 184 -0.70 -39.30 -12.61
N PHE A 185 0.39 -39.08 -11.87
CA PHE A 185 0.46 -38.01 -10.87
C PHE A 185 0.26 -36.63 -11.50
N TYR A 186 0.96 -36.32 -12.60
CA TYR A 186 0.78 -35.06 -13.30
C TYR A 186 -0.61 -34.93 -13.95
N GLN A 187 -1.19 -36.02 -14.46
CA GLN A 187 -2.56 -36.00 -14.96
C GLN A 187 -3.57 -35.68 -13.85
N LYS A 188 -3.39 -36.25 -12.66
CA LYS A 188 -4.23 -35.96 -11.50
C LYS A 188 -4.09 -34.49 -11.06
N LEU A 189 -2.85 -34.01 -10.91
CA LEU A 189 -2.59 -32.61 -10.55
C LEU A 189 -3.21 -31.64 -11.57
N ALA A 190 -3.15 -31.95 -12.86
CA ALA A 190 -3.78 -31.15 -13.89
C ALA A 190 -5.31 -31.11 -13.77
N LEU A 191 -5.95 -32.24 -13.39
CA LEU A 191 -7.39 -32.30 -13.13
C LEU A 191 -7.77 -31.52 -11.88
N ASP A 192 -7.01 -31.66 -10.79
CA ASP A 192 -7.23 -30.94 -9.54
C ASP A 192 -7.17 -29.41 -9.77
N LEU A 193 -6.17 -28.94 -10.52
CA LEU A 193 -6.04 -27.53 -10.92
C LEU A 193 -7.22 -27.02 -11.76
N GLN A 194 -7.81 -27.85 -12.63
CA GLN A 194 -9.02 -27.47 -13.37
C GLN A 194 -10.24 -27.35 -12.44
N GLY A 195 -10.33 -28.23 -11.44
CA GLY A 195 -11.32 -28.14 -10.37
C GLY A 195 -11.20 -26.84 -9.58
N GLU A 196 -9.98 -26.51 -9.13
CA GLU A 196 -9.68 -25.26 -8.42
C GLU A 196 -10.00 -24.02 -9.25
N LYS A 197 -9.60 -23.99 -10.53
CA LYS A 197 -9.93 -22.88 -11.44
C LYS A 197 -11.44 -22.66 -11.55
N THR A 198 -12.20 -23.74 -11.62
CA THR A 198 -13.67 -23.68 -11.68
C THR A 198 -14.26 -23.18 -10.36
N ALA A 199 -13.72 -23.61 -9.23
CA ALA A 199 -14.12 -23.14 -7.91
C ALA A 199 -13.84 -21.64 -7.71
N VAL A 200 -12.65 -21.17 -8.12
CA VAL A 200 -12.27 -19.74 -8.10
C VAL A 200 -13.24 -18.93 -8.95
N LYS A 201 -13.54 -19.37 -10.18
CA LYS A 201 -14.50 -18.68 -11.04
C LYS A 201 -15.87 -18.53 -10.35
N LYS A 202 -16.39 -19.62 -9.80
CA LYS A 202 -17.67 -19.63 -9.08
C LYS A 202 -17.65 -18.76 -7.82
N HIS A 203 -16.51 -18.64 -7.15
CA HIS A 203 -16.35 -17.74 -6.00
C HIS A 203 -16.52 -16.27 -6.41
N TYR A 204 -15.82 -15.83 -7.47
CA TYR A 204 -15.92 -14.46 -7.96
C TYR A 204 -17.31 -14.12 -8.52
N GLU A 205 -17.98 -15.06 -9.18
CA GLU A 205 -19.39 -14.89 -9.59
C GLU A 205 -20.33 -14.65 -8.39
N ARG A 206 -20.11 -15.36 -7.27
CA ARG A 206 -20.88 -15.14 -6.04
C ARG A 206 -20.55 -13.80 -5.38
N LEU A 207 -19.29 -13.39 -5.42
CA LEU A 207 -18.83 -12.13 -4.86
C LEU A 207 -19.44 -10.94 -5.61
N ASP A 208 -19.43 -10.99 -6.95
CA ASP A 208 -20.08 -10.00 -7.81
C ASP A 208 -21.58 -9.85 -7.51
N ALA A 209 -22.29 -10.98 -7.40
CA ALA A 209 -23.71 -10.98 -7.04
C ALA A 209 -23.97 -10.38 -5.64
N ALA A 210 -23.08 -10.62 -4.68
CA ALA A 210 -23.21 -10.07 -3.32
C ALA A 210 -23.00 -8.55 -3.29
N VAL A 211 -21.97 -8.05 -4.00
CA VAL A 211 -21.68 -6.62 -4.13
C VAL A 211 -22.86 -5.90 -4.80
N SER A 212 -23.34 -6.44 -5.92
CA SER A 212 -24.49 -5.90 -6.65
C SER A 212 -25.75 -5.82 -5.77
N LYS A 213 -26.09 -6.91 -5.08
CA LYS A 213 -27.25 -6.97 -4.18
C LYS A 213 -27.17 -5.94 -3.05
N TYR A 214 -25.99 -5.71 -2.48
CA TYR A 214 -25.81 -4.68 -1.45
C TYR A 214 -25.97 -3.27 -2.02
N GLY A 215 -25.42 -3.01 -3.21
CA GLY A 215 -25.59 -1.73 -3.90
C GLY A 215 -27.05 -1.38 -4.16
N ASP A 216 -27.84 -2.33 -4.64
CA ASP A 216 -29.28 -2.13 -4.84
C ASP A 216 -30.01 -1.79 -3.54
N LYS A 217 -29.64 -2.44 -2.44
CA LYS A 217 -30.20 -2.17 -1.10
C LYS A 217 -29.88 -0.75 -0.63
N LEU A 218 -28.64 -0.28 -0.85
CA LEU A 218 -28.23 1.07 -0.47
C LEU A 218 -28.94 2.14 -1.32
N LEU A 219 -29.01 1.94 -2.63
CA LEU A 219 -29.77 2.81 -3.55
C LEU A 219 -31.24 2.93 -3.13
N LYS A 220 -31.87 1.82 -2.72
CA LYS A 220 -33.26 1.84 -2.23
C LYS A 220 -33.42 2.70 -0.97
N LYS A 221 -32.48 2.63 -0.03
CA LYS A 221 -32.49 3.49 1.18
C LYS A 221 -32.31 4.96 0.82
N MET A 222 -31.38 5.27 -0.09
CA MET A 222 -31.11 6.65 -0.51
C MET A 222 -32.34 7.26 -1.19
N LYS A 223 -33.00 6.51 -2.07
CA LYS A 223 -34.27 6.91 -2.69
C LYS A 223 -35.36 7.20 -1.65
N ALA A 224 -35.47 6.39 -0.58
CA ALA A 224 -36.45 6.63 0.48
C ALA A 224 -36.21 7.96 1.23
N VAL A 225 -34.95 8.35 1.45
CA VAL A 225 -34.60 9.65 2.05
C VAL A 225 -35.03 10.80 1.13
N VAL A 226 -34.74 10.69 -0.17
CA VAL A 226 -35.14 11.69 -1.17
C VAL A 226 -36.66 11.86 -1.19
N GLU A 227 -37.42 10.77 -1.19
CA GLU A 227 -38.89 10.84 -1.19
C GLU A 227 -39.46 11.42 0.12
N LYS A 228 -38.79 11.20 1.25
CA LYS A 228 -39.17 11.83 2.52
C LYS A 228 -39.02 13.35 2.46
N GLU A 229 -37.89 13.85 1.97
CA GLU A 229 -37.67 15.30 1.84
C GLU A 229 -38.65 15.94 0.84
N LYS A 230 -38.96 15.27 -0.28
CA LYS A 230 -40.01 15.71 -1.21
C LYS A 230 -41.38 15.78 -0.54
N SER A 231 -41.72 14.84 0.34
CA SER A 231 -42.97 14.87 1.11
C SER A 231 -43.04 16.10 2.03
N CYS A 232 -41.94 16.46 2.69
CA CYS A 232 -41.86 17.68 3.50
C CYS A 232 -42.09 18.96 2.67
N ILE A 233 -41.63 19.00 1.42
CA ILE A 233 -41.90 20.13 0.50
C ILE A 233 -43.40 20.26 0.23
N ILE A 234 -44.10 19.14 -0.05
CA ILE A 234 -45.54 19.12 -0.31
C ILE A 234 -46.31 19.61 0.91
N GLU A 235 -45.97 19.12 2.10
CA GLU A 235 -46.62 19.49 3.35
C GLU A 235 -46.40 20.98 3.68
N GLY A 236 -45.15 21.46 3.55
CA GLY A 236 -44.80 22.86 3.75
C GLY A 236 -45.56 23.79 2.80
N LYS A 237 -45.64 23.44 1.51
CA LYS A 237 -46.43 24.18 0.52
C LYS A 237 -47.90 24.28 0.94
N SER A 238 -48.52 23.17 1.34
CA SER A 238 -49.93 23.15 1.77
C SER A 238 -50.17 24.04 3.01
N LYS A 239 -49.28 23.98 4.01
CA LYS A 239 -49.34 24.85 5.20
C LYS A 239 -49.19 26.33 4.87
N HIS A 240 -48.29 26.68 3.95
CA HIS A 240 -48.10 28.07 3.53
C HIS A 240 -49.31 28.61 2.78
N ILE A 241 -49.84 27.85 1.80
CA ILE A 241 -51.03 28.22 1.03
C ILE A 241 -52.23 28.42 1.96
N SER A 242 -52.53 27.46 2.83
CA SER A 242 -53.68 27.58 3.76
C SER A 242 -53.56 28.76 4.73
N THR A 243 -52.34 29.18 5.07
CA THR A 243 -52.11 30.38 5.88
C THR A 243 -52.39 31.65 5.09
N LEU A 244 -52.00 31.70 3.82
CA LEU A 244 -52.29 32.82 2.92
C LEU A 244 -53.78 32.95 2.64
N GLU A 245 -54.47 31.83 2.33
CA GLU A 245 -55.93 31.81 2.13
C GLU A 245 -56.68 32.35 3.35
N LYS A 246 -56.25 31.99 4.57
CA LYS A 246 -56.84 32.54 5.81
C LYS A 246 -56.64 34.05 5.94
N GLN A 247 -55.48 34.57 5.52
CA GLN A 247 -55.23 36.02 5.51
C GLN A 247 -56.10 36.72 4.47
N GLU A 248 -56.19 36.17 3.27
CA GLU A 248 -57.02 36.68 2.17
C GLU A 248 -58.49 36.78 2.60
N ILE A 249 -59.07 35.71 3.16
CA ILE A 249 -60.44 35.70 3.67
C ILE A 249 -60.63 36.76 4.77
N SER A 250 -59.66 36.92 5.67
CA SER A 250 -59.74 37.93 6.74
C SER A 250 -59.68 39.36 6.20
N ILE A 251 -58.89 39.60 5.16
CA ILE A 251 -58.77 40.91 4.51
C ILE A 251 -60.06 41.22 3.75
N ALA A 252 -60.56 40.28 2.95
CA ALA A 252 -61.81 40.41 2.22
C ALA A 252 -62.99 40.77 3.16
N LYS A 253 -63.11 40.10 4.31
CA LYS A 253 -64.12 40.42 5.34
C LYS A 253 -64.01 41.84 5.89
N LYS A 254 -62.80 42.39 6.01
CA LYS A 254 -62.59 43.79 6.44
C LYS A 254 -62.91 44.76 5.31
N MET A 255 -62.54 44.44 4.07
CA MET A 255 -62.87 45.24 2.88
C MET A 255 -64.38 45.41 2.72
N SER A 256 -65.18 44.33 2.80
CA SER A 256 -66.64 44.43 2.71
C SER A 256 -67.27 45.29 3.81
N LYS A 257 -66.69 45.30 5.02
CA LYS A 257 -67.14 46.19 6.10
C LYS A 257 -66.83 47.66 5.79
N LEU A 258 -65.69 47.94 5.17
CA LEU A 258 -65.31 49.29 4.73
C LEU A 258 -66.18 49.76 3.57
N GLU A 259 -66.41 48.92 2.56
CA GLU A 259 -67.28 49.22 1.41
C GLU A 259 -68.69 49.62 1.86
N ARG A 260 -69.30 48.85 2.76
CA ARG A 260 -70.61 49.20 3.33
C ARG A 260 -70.58 50.53 4.07
N ARG A 261 -69.51 50.81 4.82
CA ARG A 261 -69.40 52.08 5.55
C ARG A 261 -69.23 53.28 4.61
N ILE A 262 -68.46 53.12 3.53
CA ILE A 262 -68.31 54.13 2.50
C ILE A 262 -69.66 54.42 1.85
N LEU A 263 -70.44 53.37 1.53
CA LEU A 263 -71.78 53.52 0.97
C LEU A 263 -72.73 54.28 1.91
N GLU A 264 -72.77 53.92 3.20
CA GLU A 264 -73.55 54.63 4.22
C GLU A 264 -73.17 56.12 4.30
N LEU A 265 -71.87 56.43 4.27
CA LEU A 265 -71.38 57.81 4.33
C LEU A 265 -71.75 58.61 3.07
N ASN A 266 -71.63 58.01 1.89
CA ASN A 266 -72.03 58.65 0.63
C ASN A 266 -73.54 58.94 0.62
N GLN A 267 -74.38 57.99 1.06
CA GLN A 267 -75.81 58.20 1.18
C GLN A 267 -76.15 59.36 2.14
N MET A 268 -75.42 59.48 3.26
CA MET A 268 -75.61 60.62 4.17
C MET A 268 -75.21 61.95 3.52
N LEU A 269 -74.14 61.98 2.73
CA LEU A 269 -73.71 63.19 2.00
C LEU A 269 -74.70 63.61 0.91
N ASP A 270 -75.37 62.65 0.27
CA ASP A 270 -76.38 62.90 -0.77
C ASP A 270 -77.72 63.42 -0.19
N THR A 271 -77.95 63.29 1.12
CA THR A 271 -79.14 63.86 1.76
C THR A 271 -79.00 65.36 1.98
N SER A 272 -79.98 66.15 1.51
CA SER A 272 -80.04 67.62 1.69
C SER A 272 -80.36 68.06 3.13
N ASN A 273 -80.17 67.18 4.13
CA ASN A 273 -80.61 67.37 5.51
C ASN A 273 -79.41 67.74 6.41
N GLU A 274 -79.20 69.05 6.60
CA GLU A 274 -78.10 69.63 7.40
C GLU A 274 -78.11 69.16 8.87
N PHE A 275 -79.26 68.75 9.42
CA PHE A 275 -79.35 68.24 10.78
C PHE A 275 -78.60 66.91 10.96
N ILE A 276 -78.70 66.00 9.98
CA ILE A 276 -78.03 64.69 10.02
C ILE A 276 -76.50 64.84 9.95
N ALA A 277 -76.01 65.84 9.22
CA ALA A 277 -74.59 66.16 9.16
C ALA A 277 -74.07 66.74 10.50
N SER A 278 -74.90 67.51 11.22
CA SER A 278 -74.52 68.13 12.50
C SER A 278 -74.38 67.14 13.66
N GLU A 279 -75.08 66.00 13.62
CA GLU A 279 -74.96 64.91 14.63
C GLU A 279 -73.89 63.85 14.25
N TYR A 280 -73.15 64.06 13.16
CA TYR A 280 -72.19 63.06 12.68
C TYR A 280 -70.94 62.96 13.57
N GLU A 281 -70.75 61.78 14.16
CA GLU A 281 -69.49 61.41 14.82
C GLU A 281 -68.68 60.39 13.99
N SER A 282 -67.40 60.71 13.78
CA SER A 282 -66.49 59.84 13.04
C SER A 282 -66.21 58.54 13.78
N LYS A 283 -66.45 57.41 13.11
CA LYS A 283 -66.12 56.06 13.60
C LYS A 283 -64.88 55.47 12.92
N ASN A 284 -64.12 56.28 12.18
CA ASN A 284 -62.94 55.82 11.42
C ASN A 284 -61.83 55.26 12.31
N SER A 285 -61.77 55.70 13.58
CA SER A 285 -60.86 55.15 14.59
C SER A 285 -60.94 53.62 14.72
N LYS A 286 -62.09 53.02 14.41
CA LYS A 286 -62.30 51.56 14.41
C LYS A 286 -61.60 50.83 13.26
N PHE A 287 -61.10 51.56 12.26
CA PHE A 287 -60.44 51.02 11.06
C PHE A 287 -58.96 51.43 10.94
N ASN A 288 -58.44 52.26 11.85
CA ASN A 288 -57.07 52.79 11.79
C ASN A 288 -55.97 51.72 11.94
N ARG A 289 -56.29 50.50 12.36
CA ARG A 289 -55.32 49.39 12.42
C ARG A 289 -55.28 48.66 11.07
N MET A 290 -54.26 48.96 10.27
CA MET A 290 -53.98 48.21 9.05
C MET A 290 -53.77 46.72 9.33
N PRO A 291 -54.27 45.81 8.47
CA PRO A 291 -53.98 44.39 8.59
C PRO A 291 -52.47 44.14 8.46
N SER A 292 -51.84 43.58 9.49
CA SER A 292 -50.44 43.18 9.43
C SER A 292 -50.27 41.95 8.53
N ARG A 293 -49.51 42.08 7.44
CA ARG A 293 -49.08 40.94 6.61
C ARG A 293 -48.09 40.09 7.40
N LYS A 294 -48.39 38.81 7.63
CA LYS A 294 -47.41 37.92 8.26
C LYS A 294 -46.41 37.45 7.20
N ILE A 295 -45.12 37.63 7.46
CA ILE A 295 -44.05 37.07 6.65
C ILE A 295 -44.03 35.55 6.90
N ILE A 296 -44.07 34.76 5.83
CA ILE A 296 -44.00 33.29 5.89
C ILE A 296 -42.59 32.88 5.47
N PRO A 297 -41.78 32.29 6.36
CA PRO A 297 -40.43 31.84 6.00
C PRO A 297 -40.50 30.69 4.98
N LEU A 298 -39.69 30.75 3.92
CA LEU A 298 -39.66 29.74 2.88
C LEU A 298 -38.69 28.60 3.23
N LEU A 299 -39.03 27.38 2.81
CA LEU A 299 -38.14 26.23 2.92
C LEU A 299 -36.93 26.41 1.99
N LYS A 300 -35.73 26.09 2.48
CA LYS A 300 -34.49 26.10 1.72
C LYS A 300 -33.87 24.71 1.75
N PHE A 301 -33.58 24.14 0.59
CA PHE A 301 -32.78 22.92 0.48
C PHE A 301 -31.29 23.29 0.45
N VAL A 302 -30.49 22.63 1.29
CA VAL A 302 -29.04 22.80 1.33
C VAL A 302 -28.42 21.42 1.12
N PRO A 303 -27.89 21.12 -0.09
CA PRO A 303 -27.27 19.83 -0.34
C PRO A 303 -25.95 19.71 0.42
N ASN A 304 -25.72 18.56 1.04
CA ASN A 304 -24.38 18.21 1.51
C ASN A 304 -23.58 17.62 0.35
N MET A 305 -22.33 18.07 0.20
CA MET A 305 -21.38 17.47 -0.74
C MET A 305 -21.01 16.07 -0.26
N ILE A 306 -21.48 15.03 -0.95
CA ILE A 306 -21.06 13.65 -0.68
C ILE A 306 -19.73 13.45 -1.41
N ASN A 307 -18.64 13.28 -0.65
CA ASN A 307 -17.34 13.00 -1.25
C ASN A 307 -17.24 11.51 -1.60
N GLU A 308 -16.37 11.17 -2.56
CA GLU A 308 -16.18 9.79 -3.02
C GLU A 308 -15.64 8.85 -1.92
N ASN A 309 -14.89 9.39 -0.94
CA ASN A 309 -14.42 8.63 0.22
C ASN A 309 -15.56 8.23 1.18
N ASP A 310 -16.58 9.08 1.36
CA ASP A 310 -17.75 8.78 2.19
C ASP A 310 -18.55 7.65 1.53
N LEU A 311 -18.61 7.61 0.20
CA LEU A 311 -19.21 6.50 -0.53
C LEU A 311 -18.46 5.20 -0.29
N HIS A 312 -17.13 5.20 -0.40
CA HIS A 312 -16.32 4.01 -0.10
C HIS A 312 -16.43 3.55 1.36
N GLN A 313 -16.47 4.47 2.33
CA GLN A 313 -16.65 4.11 3.74
C GLN A 313 -18.03 3.52 4.03
N ASN A 314 -19.08 4.04 3.39
CA ASN A 314 -20.45 3.58 3.60
C ASN A 314 -20.80 2.33 2.78
N PHE A 315 -20.14 2.12 1.63
CA PHE A 315 -20.37 0.98 0.75
C PHE A 315 -19.50 -0.23 1.12
N GLY A 316 -18.20 0.00 1.36
CA GLY A 316 -17.19 -1.04 1.58
C GLY A 316 -16.24 -1.21 0.39
N PHE A 317 -15.30 -2.15 0.52
CA PHE A 317 -14.28 -2.46 -0.48
C PHE A 317 -13.94 -3.94 -0.48
N LEU A 318 -13.40 -4.44 -1.59
CA LEU A 318 -12.90 -5.82 -1.68
C LEU A 318 -11.53 -5.93 -1.02
N THR A 319 -11.30 -7.02 -0.30
CA THR A 319 -10.01 -7.34 0.31
C THR A 319 -9.58 -8.74 -0.11
N PHE A 320 -8.27 -8.94 -0.24
CA PHE A 320 -7.70 -10.26 -0.44
C PHE A 320 -7.36 -10.86 0.92
N SER A 321 -7.73 -12.11 1.16
CA SER A 321 -7.19 -12.88 2.28
C SER A 321 -5.68 -13.06 2.10
N ALA A 322 -4.92 -12.89 3.18
CA ALA A 322 -3.50 -13.17 3.20
C ALA A 322 -3.25 -14.63 2.79
N VAL A 323 -2.32 -14.82 1.86
CA VAL A 323 -1.81 -16.13 1.43
C VAL A 323 -0.50 -16.36 2.17
N THR A 324 -0.48 -17.28 3.12
CA THR A 324 0.79 -17.79 3.68
C THR A 324 1.19 -19.04 2.93
N GLN A 325 2.39 -19.03 2.32
CA GLN A 325 3.03 -20.26 1.85
C GLN A 325 3.76 -20.92 3.02
N ASP A 326 3.36 -22.14 3.37
CA ASP A 326 4.20 -23.04 4.16
C ASP A 326 5.28 -23.67 3.25
N LYS A 327 6.36 -24.16 3.86
CA LYS A 327 7.48 -24.88 3.22
C LYS A 327 7.06 -26.11 2.41
N ASP A 328 5.81 -26.57 2.56
CA ASP A 328 5.21 -27.69 1.82
C ASP A 328 4.14 -27.28 0.78
N GLY A 329 3.98 -25.99 0.47
CA GLY A 329 3.23 -25.54 -0.71
C GLY A 329 1.69 -25.57 -0.62
N PHE A 330 1.10 -25.72 0.57
CA PHE A 330 -0.35 -25.58 0.75
C PHE A 330 -0.76 -24.14 1.11
N ILE A 331 -1.71 -23.59 0.36
CA ILE A 331 -2.29 -22.26 0.56
C ILE A 331 -3.41 -22.35 1.61
N MET A 332 -3.23 -21.70 2.76
CA MET A 332 -4.30 -21.44 3.72
C MET A 332 -4.77 -19.99 3.58
N THR A 333 -6.06 -19.79 3.31
CA THR A 333 -6.72 -18.48 3.31
C THR A 333 -7.30 -18.21 4.69
N ASN A 334 -6.80 -17.18 5.38
CA ASN A 334 -7.45 -16.70 6.61
C ASN A 334 -8.66 -15.80 6.24
N PRO A 335 -9.91 -16.13 6.63
CA PRO A 335 -11.11 -15.47 6.09
C PRO A 335 -11.55 -14.16 6.76
N SER A 336 -10.73 -13.47 7.55
CA SER A 336 -11.27 -12.42 8.41
C SER A 336 -10.46 -11.13 8.40
N ALA A 337 -10.64 -10.34 7.33
CA ALA A 337 -10.26 -8.92 7.37
C ALA A 337 -11.24 -8.17 8.28
N HIS A 338 -10.86 -7.95 9.54
CA HIS A 338 -11.65 -7.11 10.43
C HIS A 338 -11.56 -5.65 10.00
N LYS A 339 -12.65 -4.90 10.19
CA LYS A 339 -12.63 -3.43 10.06
C LYS A 339 -11.59 -2.89 11.06
N PRO A 340 -10.76 -1.90 10.68
CA PRO A 340 -9.86 -1.28 11.64
C PRO A 340 -10.68 -0.67 12.79
N GLU A 341 -10.51 -1.21 13.98
CA GLU A 341 -11.23 -0.80 15.19
C GLU A 341 -10.23 -0.26 16.22
N ILE A 342 -10.57 0.90 16.80
CA ILE A 342 -9.83 1.44 17.94
C ILE A 342 -10.24 0.61 19.15
N ASN A 343 -9.37 -0.30 19.56
CA ASN A 343 -9.66 -1.21 20.68
C ASN A 343 -9.49 -0.52 22.02
N LYS A 344 -8.53 0.41 22.11
CA LYS A 344 -8.16 1.06 23.35
C LYS A 344 -7.45 2.37 23.10
N THR A 345 -7.68 3.34 23.97
CA THR A 345 -6.88 4.57 24.07
C THR A 345 -6.15 4.56 25.40
N ILE A 346 -4.82 4.72 25.36
CA ILE A 346 -3.95 4.79 26.53
C ILE A 346 -3.64 6.26 26.79
N ALA A 347 -4.17 6.79 27.89
CA ALA A 347 -3.84 8.14 28.34
C ALA A 347 -2.50 8.11 29.10
N THR A 348 -1.49 8.85 28.63
CA THR A 348 -0.16 8.89 29.27
C THR A 348 -0.04 9.94 30.39
N GLY A 349 -1.18 10.49 30.84
CA GLY A 349 -1.29 11.35 32.03
C GLY A 349 -0.94 12.82 31.86
N LYS A 350 -0.62 13.31 30.64
CA LYS A 350 -0.46 14.75 30.36
C LYS A 350 -0.73 15.08 28.90
N LYS A 351 -1.43 16.20 28.63
CA LYS A 351 -1.54 16.78 27.27
C LYS A 351 -0.15 17.25 26.81
N GLY A 352 0.32 16.78 25.66
CA GLY A 352 1.61 17.16 25.10
C GLY A 352 2.10 16.21 24.00
N CYS A 353 3.06 16.68 23.20
CA CYS A 353 3.57 15.96 22.04
C CYS A 353 4.40 14.74 22.43
N LEU A 354 3.86 13.52 22.24
CA LEU A 354 4.65 12.31 22.27
C LEU A 354 5.59 12.30 21.05
N SER A 355 6.89 12.10 21.27
CA SER A 355 7.89 12.12 20.21
C SER A 355 8.09 10.75 19.56
N SER A 356 8.04 9.68 20.36
CA SER A 356 8.15 8.30 19.85
C SER A 356 7.37 7.33 20.74
N VAL A 357 6.89 6.23 20.13
CA VAL A 357 6.22 5.12 20.79
C VAL A 357 6.84 3.80 20.34
N GLU A 358 7.09 2.90 21.31
CA GLU A 358 7.66 1.58 21.04
C GLU A 358 7.01 0.53 21.95
N CYS A 359 6.49 -0.55 21.36
CA CYS A 359 5.95 -1.68 22.10
C CYS A 359 7.05 -2.72 22.39
N CYS A 360 7.36 -2.97 23.67
CA CYS A 360 8.34 -4.00 24.07
C CYS A 360 7.76 -5.40 24.16
N SER A 361 6.46 -5.47 24.39
CA SER A 361 5.73 -6.69 24.70
C SER A 361 4.25 -6.46 24.41
N ASN A 362 3.45 -7.52 24.52
CA ASN A 362 2.00 -7.43 24.40
C ASN A 362 1.33 -6.73 25.60
N SER A 363 2.10 -6.15 26.54
CA SER A 363 1.58 -5.53 27.77
C SER A 363 2.22 -4.20 28.18
N GLU A 364 3.31 -3.78 27.54
CA GLU A 364 4.08 -2.59 27.93
C GLU A 364 4.47 -1.75 26.71
N VAL A 365 4.43 -0.43 26.88
CA VAL A 365 4.75 0.55 25.84
C VAL A 365 5.68 1.63 26.39
N TRP A 366 6.78 1.89 25.68
CA TRP A 366 7.60 3.06 25.92
C TRP A 366 7.09 4.25 25.15
N THR A 367 7.19 5.41 25.77
CA THR A 367 6.99 6.69 25.11
C THR A 367 8.11 7.65 25.46
N THR A 368 8.36 8.59 24.56
CA THR A 368 9.27 9.70 24.82
C THR A 368 8.55 11.04 24.84
N TRP A 369 9.03 11.88 25.76
CA TRP A 369 8.60 13.27 25.88
C TRP A 369 9.83 14.14 26.11
N GLY A 370 10.33 14.73 25.02
CA GLY A 370 11.59 15.45 25.01
C GLY A 370 12.73 14.59 25.58
N LYS A 371 13.27 15.00 26.74
CA LYS A 371 14.38 14.32 27.44
C LYS A 371 14.01 13.15 28.36
N ILE A 372 12.73 12.80 28.46
CA ILE A 372 12.25 11.76 29.37
C ILE A 372 11.66 10.60 28.58
N MET A 373 12.16 9.39 28.86
CA MET A 373 11.60 8.12 28.39
C MET A 373 10.75 7.51 29.51
N LYS A 374 9.52 7.13 29.20
CA LYS A 374 8.57 6.56 30.16
C LYS A 374 8.07 5.21 29.68
N LEU A 375 7.97 4.25 30.59
CA LEU A 375 7.35 2.95 30.35
C LEU A 375 5.97 2.94 30.99
N HIS A 376 4.95 2.61 30.23
CA HIS A 376 3.59 2.45 30.71
C HIS A 376 3.11 1.02 30.48
N ASN A 377 2.19 0.54 31.30
CA ASN A 377 1.39 -0.62 30.92
C ASN A 377 0.25 -0.20 29.97
N LEU A 378 -0.45 -1.18 29.39
CA LEU A 378 -1.58 -0.89 28.50
C LEU A 378 -2.78 -0.21 29.17
N ASN A 379 -2.82 -0.07 30.49
CA ASN A 379 -3.84 0.71 31.20
C ASN A 379 -3.47 2.19 31.36
N GLY A 380 -2.25 2.58 30.94
CA GLY A 380 -1.74 3.94 31.08
C GLY A 380 -0.99 4.20 32.39
N GLU A 381 -0.82 3.19 33.23
CA GLU A 381 -0.08 3.34 34.49
C GLU A 381 1.41 3.45 34.20
N LEU A 382 2.05 4.44 34.82
CA LEU A 382 3.49 4.69 34.69
C LEU A 382 4.29 3.66 35.50
N LEU A 383 5.06 2.82 34.82
CA LEU A 383 5.92 1.81 35.43
C LEU A 383 7.34 2.32 35.68
N LYS A 384 7.90 3.08 34.73
CA LYS A 384 9.27 3.64 34.81
C LYS A 384 9.35 5.01 34.17
N SER A 385 10.23 5.87 34.68
CA SER A 385 10.58 7.15 34.07
C SER A 385 12.09 7.37 34.17
N ILE A 386 12.72 7.70 33.05
CA ILE A 386 14.18 7.75 32.92
C ILE A 386 14.55 8.95 32.05
N LYS A 387 15.58 9.69 32.45
CA LYS A 387 16.11 10.83 31.66
C LYS A 387 17.21 10.34 30.70
N THR A 388 17.36 11.03 29.58
CA THR A 388 18.49 10.84 28.67
C THR A 388 19.82 11.14 29.36
N LYS A 389 20.90 10.56 28.84
CA LYS A 389 22.26 10.81 29.33
C LYS A 389 22.68 12.27 29.09
N SER A 390 22.35 12.84 27.94
CA SER A 390 22.64 14.23 27.59
C SER A 390 21.78 15.24 28.36
N GLY A 391 20.59 14.83 28.81
CA GLY A 391 19.59 15.74 29.38
C GLY A 391 18.81 16.53 28.31
N TYR A 392 18.96 16.17 27.03
CA TYR A 392 18.27 16.76 25.89
C TYR A 392 17.32 15.77 25.21
N ASN A 393 16.67 16.22 24.14
CA ASN A 393 15.58 15.50 23.49
C ASN A 393 16.04 14.19 22.84
N VAL A 394 15.26 13.13 23.04
CA VAL A 394 15.43 11.87 22.32
C VAL A 394 15.01 12.05 20.87
N GLY A 395 15.78 11.51 19.93
CA GLY A 395 15.38 11.44 18.52
C GLY A 395 14.28 10.39 18.33
N ASP A 396 14.59 9.14 18.67
CA ASP A 396 13.69 7.99 18.57
C ASP A 396 14.11 6.88 19.55
N ILE A 397 13.23 5.90 19.76
CA ILE A 397 13.46 4.74 20.63
C ILE A 397 13.10 3.43 19.94
N THR A 398 13.76 2.35 20.35
CA THR A 398 13.43 0.99 19.89
C THR A 398 13.85 -0.03 20.94
N THR A 399 13.31 -1.25 20.88
CA THR A 399 13.67 -2.32 21.79
C THR A 399 14.17 -3.58 21.09
N THR A 400 15.33 -4.07 21.56
CA THR A 400 15.95 -5.30 21.05
C THR A 400 15.28 -6.55 21.64
N LYS A 401 15.40 -7.71 20.98
CA LYS A 401 14.87 -8.99 21.49
C LYS A 401 15.53 -9.41 22.80
N LYS A 402 16.76 -8.94 23.05
CA LYS A 402 17.50 -9.13 24.30
C LYS A 402 16.98 -8.25 25.47
N GLY A 403 15.91 -7.49 25.25
CA GLY A 403 15.21 -6.68 26.25
C GLY A 403 15.94 -5.39 26.62
N TYR A 404 16.78 -4.87 25.72
CA TYR A 404 17.37 -3.53 25.87
C TYR A 404 16.48 -2.47 25.23
N LEU A 405 16.32 -1.34 25.92
CA LEU A 405 15.84 -0.10 25.32
C LEU A 405 17.03 0.61 24.66
N VAL A 406 16.87 1.00 23.41
CA VAL A 406 17.86 1.74 22.63
C VAL A 406 17.24 3.07 22.23
N TYR A 407 18.03 4.13 22.26
CA TYR A 407 17.58 5.46 21.84
C TYR A 407 18.67 6.23 21.12
N SER A 408 18.26 7.07 20.17
CA SER A 408 19.13 8.05 19.52
C SER A 408 19.17 9.34 20.33
N ASP A 409 20.37 9.89 20.50
CA ASP A 409 20.63 11.16 21.18
C ASP A 409 21.25 12.14 20.16
N PRO A 410 20.43 13.01 19.53
CA PRO A 410 20.89 13.97 18.52
C PRO A 410 21.93 14.95 19.06
N ASP A 411 21.78 15.42 20.30
CA ASP A 411 22.62 16.46 20.88
C ASP A 411 24.02 15.94 21.19
N SER A 412 24.12 14.76 21.81
CA SER A 412 25.42 14.12 22.04
C SER A 412 25.95 13.35 20.83
N LYS A 413 25.16 13.22 19.75
CA LYS A 413 25.49 12.47 18.52
C LYS A 413 25.84 11.01 18.80
N THR A 414 25.00 10.34 19.59
CA THR A 414 25.25 8.97 20.03
C THR A 414 24.01 8.09 19.95
N ILE A 415 24.23 6.78 19.89
CA ILE A 415 23.22 5.77 20.19
C ILE A 415 23.51 5.20 21.57
N ASN A 416 22.49 5.16 22.41
CA ASN A 416 22.58 4.70 23.79
C ASN A 416 21.69 3.49 24.01
N ARG A 417 22.18 2.53 24.79
CA ARG A 417 21.48 1.30 25.16
C ARG A 417 21.31 1.20 26.67
N MET A 418 20.16 0.73 27.12
CA MET A 418 19.79 0.68 28.52
C MET A 418 19.22 -0.67 28.95
N LYS A 419 19.59 -1.12 30.16
CA LYS A 419 18.96 -2.24 30.88
C LYS A 419 18.97 -1.97 32.39
N LYS A 420 17.87 -2.26 33.08
CA LYS A 420 17.75 -2.12 34.56
C LYS A 420 18.26 -0.77 35.12
N LYS A 421 17.93 0.34 34.44
CA LYS A 421 18.32 1.75 34.74
C LYS A 421 19.77 2.14 34.40
N THR A 422 20.62 1.22 33.94
CA THR A 422 21.98 1.57 33.50
C THR A 422 21.95 1.96 32.04
N ILE A 423 22.38 3.19 31.72
CA ILE A 423 22.57 3.68 30.34
C ILE A 423 24.03 3.48 29.95
N LYS A 424 24.26 2.91 28.77
CA LYS A 424 25.58 2.78 28.15
C LYS A 424 25.54 3.35 26.75
N GLU A 425 26.52 4.18 26.43
CA GLU A 425 26.77 4.60 25.06
C GLU A 425 27.32 3.41 24.27
N VAL A 426 26.80 3.18 23.08
CA VAL A 426 27.19 2.04 22.24
C VAL A 426 27.74 2.44 20.88
N ILE A 427 27.33 3.60 20.35
CA ILE A 427 27.81 4.15 19.07
C ILE A 427 27.98 5.66 19.20
N THR A 428 29.11 6.19 18.73
CA THR A 428 29.39 7.63 18.62
C THR A 428 29.45 8.01 17.13
N LEU A 429 28.67 9.03 16.73
CA LEU A 429 28.44 9.39 15.33
C LEU A 429 29.20 10.66 14.96
N HIS A 430 30.48 10.53 14.61
CA HIS A 430 31.31 11.68 14.25
C HIS A 430 30.86 12.35 12.96
N GLY A 431 30.46 13.63 13.03
CA GLY A 431 30.02 14.39 11.85
C GLY A 431 28.55 14.20 11.46
N TRP A 432 27.82 13.32 12.17
CA TRP A 432 26.45 12.95 11.86
C TRP A 432 25.54 13.10 13.08
N THR A 433 24.33 13.57 12.86
CA THR A 433 23.29 13.70 13.88
C THR A 433 22.24 12.61 13.65
N PRO A 434 22.04 11.67 14.60
CA PRO A 434 21.04 10.62 14.43
C PRO A 434 19.63 11.20 14.50
N CYS A 435 18.75 10.71 13.63
CA CYS A 435 17.33 11.07 13.62
C CYS A 435 16.50 9.97 14.28
N SER A 436 16.55 8.75 13.73
CA SER A 436 15.75 7.61 14.19
C SER A 436 16.57 6.33 14.25
N VAL A 437 16.15 5.42 15.12
CA VAL A 437 16.80 4.13 15.37
C VAL A 437 15.75 3.02 15.43
N CYS A 438 16.02 1.90 14.78
CA CYS A 438 15.14 0.72 14.77
C CYS A 438 15.96 -0.55 15.03
N SER A 439 15.45 -1.45 15.87
CA SER A 439 16.06 -2.77 16.06
C SER A 439 15.80 -3.66 14.84
N THR A 440 16.81 -4.41 14.41
CA THR A 440 16.66 -5.38 13.32
C THR A 440 16.22 -6.75 13.84
N SER A 441 15.68 -7.56 12.93
CA SER A 441 15.38 -8.97 13.14
C SER A 441 16.59 -9.82 13.59
N LEU A 442 17.82 -9.34 13.36
CA LEU A 442 19.07 -9.97 13.78
C LEU A 442 19.66 -9.34 15.07
N ASP A 443 18.84 -8.61 15.86
CA ASP A 443 19.27 -7.90 17.07
C ASP A 443 20.35 -6.82 16.87
N GLY A 444 20.59 -6.43 15.61
CA GLY A 444 21.35 -5.24 15.24
C GLY A 444 20.51 -3.97 15.29
N LEU A 445 21.02 -2.89 14.69
CA LEU A 445 20.34 -1.59 14.64
C LEU A 445 20.35 -1.01 13.22
N LEU A 446 19.27 -0.35 12.84
CA LEU A 446 19.24 0.61 11.73
C LEU A 446 19.24 2.01 12.32
N VAL A 447 20.12 2.87 11.82
CA VAL A 447 20.20 4.28 12.25
C VAL A 447 20.13 5.16 11.02
N ILE A 448 19.09 5.98 10.94
CA ILE A 448 19.04 7.07 9.96
C ILE A 448 19.58 8.35 10.59
N MET A 449 20.47 9.04 9.86
CA MET A 449 21.18 10.20 10.34
C MET A 449 21.37 11.24 9.24
N THR A 450 21.52 12.50 9.64
CA THR A 450 21.78 13.64 8.76
C THR A 450 23.14 14.24 9.11
N SER A 451 23.90 14.67 8.10
CA SER A 451 25.20 15.31 8.29
C SER A 451 25.05 16.61 9.08
N ASN A 452 26.07 17.01 9.85
CA ASN A 452 25.99 18.22 10.67
C ASN A 452 25.74 19.50 9.85
N ASP A 453 26.18 19.53 8.59
CA ASP A 453 25.91 20.62 7.64
C ASP A 453 24.52 20.55 7.00
N LYS A 454 23.72 19.53 7.34
CA LYS A 454 22.37 19.26 6.85
C LYS A 454 22.27 18.99 5.34
N LYS A 455 23.39 18.71 4.67
CA LYS A 455 23.45 18.50 3.22
C LYS A 455 23.26 17.07 2.77
N GLN A 456 23.36 16.09 3.67
CA GLN A 456 23.32 14.67 3.33
C GLN A 456 22.59 13.88 4.43
N SER A 457 21.92 12.80 4.03
CA SER A 457 21.33 11.85 4.96
C SER A 457 21.69 10.43 4.51
N LYS A 458 21.86 9.51 5.46
CA LYS A 458 22.15 8.09 5.20
C LYS A 458 21.54 7.19 6.25
N VAL A 459 21.35 5.93 5.91
CA VAL A 459 21.05 4.86 6.85
C VAL A 459 22.26 3.96 7.00
N ILE A 460 22.62 3.64 8.24
CA ILE A 460 23.62 2.61 8.54
C ILE A 460 22.93 1.45 9.25
N ARG A 461 23.26 0.23 8.83
CA ARG A 461 22.96 -0.99 9.55
C ARG A 461 24.16 -1.38 10.40
N TYR A 462 23.92 -1.59 11.68
CA TYR A 462 24.88 -2.11 12.64
C TYR A 462 24.51 -3.55 13.02
N THR A 463 25.51 -4.40 13.20
CA THR A 463 25.36 -5.74 13.78
C THR A 463 25.00 -5.67 15.27
N ASP A 464 24.75 -6.80 15.92
CA ASP A 464 24.51 -6.86 17.37
C ASP A 464 25.78 -6.56 18.21
N SER A 465 26.95 -6.63 17.58
CA SER A 465 28.25 -6.16 18.08
C SER A 465 28.53 -4.67 17.80
N PHE A 466 27.60 -3.96 17.16
CA PHE A 466 27.71 -2.55 16.75
C PHE A 466 28.76 -2.26 15.67
N GLU A 467 29.07 -3.25 14.84
CA GLU A 467 29.91 -3.07 13.65
C GLU A 467 29.05 -2.65 12.46
N GLU A 468 29.56 -1.74 11.62
CA GLU A 468 28.85 -1.28 10.42
C GLU A 468 28.82 -2.39 9.36
N SER A 469 27.61 -2.85 9.00
CA SER A 469 27.43 -3.92 8.02
C SER A 469 26.91 -3.43 6.67
N LEU A 470 26.24 -2.27 6.64
CA LEU A 470 25.68 -1.69 5.41
C LEU A 470 25.56 -0.16 5.56
N THR A 471 25.88 0.57 4.50
CA THR A 471 25.52 1.99 4.35
C THR A 471 24.63 2.17 3.13
N ALA A 472 23.41 2.66 3.33
CA ALA A 472 22.52 3.11 2.26
C ALA A 472 22.53 4.65 2.25
N GLN A 473 23.08 5.24 1.19
CA GLN A 473 23.14 6.71 1.05
C GLN A 473 22.80 7.17 -0.37
N PHE A 474 23.27 6.45 -1.38
CA PHE A 474 23.05 6.75 -2.79
C PHE A 474 22.45 5.52 -3.48
N ASP A 475 21.67 5.75 -4.53
CA ASP A 475 21.25 4.69 -5.43
C ASP A 475 22.38 4.28 -6.39
N ASP A 476 22.11 3.30 -7.25
CA ASP A 476 23.09 2.75 -8.19
C ASP A 476 23.58 3.79 -9.23
N ASN A 477 22.87 4.92 -9.38
CA ASN A 477 23.25 6.04 -10.25
C ASN A 477 23.98 7.16 -9.49
N GLY A 478 24.25 6.99 -8.19
CA GLY A 478 24.88 8.00 -7.35
C GLY A 478 23.92 9.11 -6.89
N VAL A 479 22.61 8.96 -7.08
CA VAL A 479 21.60 9.93 -6.62
C VAL A 479 21.31 9.68 -5.14
N PRO A 480 21.28 10.73 -4.29
CA PRO A 480 20.95 10.57 -2.87
C PRO A 480 19.61 9.86 -2.65
N LEU A 481 19.61 8.83 -1.81
CA LEU A 481 18.40 8.10 -1.44
C LEU A 481 17.43 8.96 -0.62
N TYR A 482 17.97 9.85 0.21
CA TYR A 482 17.22 10.62 1.19
C TYR A 482 17.41 12.12 0.99
N SER A 483 16.46 12.90 1.50
CA SER A 483 16.44 14.35 1.37
C SER A 483 17.57 15.05 2.15
N LYS A 484 17.96 16.20 1.62
CA LYS A 484 18.90 17.16 2.23
C LYS A 484 18.16 18.12 3.16
N SER A 485 17.37 17.58 4.08
CA SER A 485 16.51 18.34 4.98
C SER A 485 16.76 17.98 6.43
N SER A 486 16.66 18.95 7.34
CA SER A 486 16.61 18.70 8.79
C SER A 486 15.24 18.23 9.27
N ASN A 487 14.28 18.02 8.36
CA ASN A 487 12.98 17.45 8.71
C ASN A 487 13.15 16.02 9.24
N THR A 488 12.13 15.60 9.98
CA THR A 488 11.99 14.29 10.60
C THR A 488 12.19 13.16 9.58
N LYS A 489 12.94 12.14 10.00
CA LYS A 489 13.07 10.88 9.27
C LYS A 489 12.99 9.73 10.25
N TYR A 490 12.16 8.75 9.91
CA TYR A 490 11.98 7.53 10.71
C TYR A 490 12.35 6.31 9.87
N VAL A 491 12.94 5.31 10.52
CA VAL A 491 13.37 4.07 9.86
C VAL A 491 12.71 2.86 10.50
N SER A 492 12.33 1.87 9.69
CA SER A 492 11.87 0.55 10.14
C SER A 492 12.46 -0.54 9.24
N GLU A 493 12.47 -1.78 9.72
CA GLU A 493 12.82 -2.97 8.94
C GLU A 493 11.60 -3.87 8.74
N ASN A 494 11.25 -4.21 7.49
CA ASN A 494 10.20 -5.20 7.23
C ASN A 494 10.74 -6.65 7.33
N LYS A 495 9.88 -7.67 7.30
CA LYS A 495 10.34 -9.07 7.37
C LYS A 495 11.13 -9.55 6.13
N ASN A 496 11.13 -8.78 5.04
CA ASN A 496 11.95 -9.05 3.86
C ASN A 496 13.38 -8.47 4.02
N LEU A 497 13.71 -7.92 5.20
CA LEU A 497 14.98 -7.25 5.52
C LEU A 497 15.20 -5.93 4.75
N ASP A 498 14.14 -5.40 4.16
CA ASP A 498 14.17 -4.08 3.52
C ASP A 498 14.20 -2.99 4.59
N ILE A 499 14.89 -1.91 4.27
CA ILE A 499 14.97 -0.71 5.08
C ILE A 499 13.92 0.25 4.53
N CYS A 500 12.92 0.54 5.35
CA CYS A 500 11.82 1.45 5.02
C CYS A 500 12.05 2.77 5.76
N VAL A 501 12.08 3.88 5.02
CA VAL A 501 12.32 5.22 5.59
C VAL A 501 11.16 6.14 5.26
N ALA A 502 10.49 6.68 6.27
CA ALA A 502 9.61 7.84 6.13
C ALA A 502 10.47 9.10 6.11
N ASP A 503 10.57 9.76 4.95
CA ASP A 503 11.36 10.98 4.77
C ASP A 503 10.42 12.17 4.49
N MET A 504 10.20 12.98 5.52
CA MET A 504 9.33 14.16 5.44
C MET A 504 9.88 15.17 4.42
N GLY A 505 11.20 15.34 4.36
CA GLY A 505 11.84 16.30 3.46
C GLY A 505 11.65 15.96 1.98
N SER A 506 11.65 14.68 1.61
CA SER A 506 11.32 14.22 0.24
C SER A 506 9.84 13.91 0.04
N ARG A 507 9.01 14.09 1.08
CA ARG A 507 7.56 13.79 1.07
C ARG A 507 7.26 12.38 0.58
N SER A 508 8.11 11.43 0.95
CA SER A 508 8.01 10.05 0.45
C SER A 508 8.47 9.02 1.47
N VAL A 509 7.93 7.82 1.34
CA VAL A 509 8.52 6.62 1.92
C VAL A 509 9.51 6.04 0.92
N VAL A 510 10.77 5.94 1.32
CA VAL A 510 11.88 5.40 0.52
C VAL A 510 12.19 4.01 1.03
N VAL A 511 12.16 3.01 0.14
CA VAL A 511 12.43 1.62 0.52
C VAL A 511 13.61 1.11 -0.26
N VAL A 512 14.62 0.62 0.47
CA VAL A 512 15.80 -0.04 -0.09
C VAL A 512 15.85 -1.49 0.39
N ASN A 513 16.39 -2.39 -0.43
CA ASN A 513 16.49 -3.79 -0.07
C ASN A 513 17.59 -4.05 0.98
N GLN A 514 17.76 -5.31 1.38
CA GLN A 514 18.81 -5.74 2.32
C GLN A 514 20.25 -5.39 1.89
N THR A 515 20.48 -5.11 0.60
CA THR A 515 21.80 -4.72 0.06
C THR A 515 21.95 -3.20 -0.07
N GLY A 516 20.93 -2.42 0.30
CA GLY A 516 20.94 -0.95 0.21
C GLY A 516 20.52 -0.39 -1.16
N CYS A 517 20.12 -1.23 -2.11
CA CYS A 517 19.66 -0.79 -3.42
C CYS A 517 18.20 -0.30 -3.36
N LEU A 518 17.89 0.80 -4.06
CA LEU A 518 16.55 1.36 -4.12
C LEU A 518 15.56 0.37 -4.73
N ARG A 519 14.48 0.06 -4.01
CA ARG A 519 13.35 -0.72 -4.52
C ARG A 519 12.30 0.20 -5.12
N PHE A 520 11.79 1.13 -4.33
CA PHE A 520 10.75 2.07 -4.75
C PHE A 520 10.68 3.31 -3.85
N ARG A 521 9.94 4.32 -4.32
CA ARG A 521 9.53 5.49 -3.55
C ARG A 521 8.02 5.63 -3.60
N TYR A 522 7.40 5.80 -2.45
CA TYR A 522 5.97 6.06 -2.33
C TYR A 522 5.75 7.52 -1.93
N THR A 523 5.12 8.31 -2.81
CA THR A 523 4.89 9.77 -2.63
C THR A 523 3.45 10.11 -2.27
N GLY A 524 2.61 9.12 -1.97
CA GLY A 524 1.15 9.29 -1.95
C GLY A 524 0.55 9.26 -3.35
N SER A 525 -0.72 8.88 -3.49
CA SER A 525 -1.39 8.78 -4.80
C SER A 525 -1.55 10.16 -5.45
N PRO A 526 -0.98 10.42 -6.65
CA PRO A 526 -1.09 11.72 -7.31
C PRO A 526 -2.48 12.01 -7.91
N ALA A 527 -3.31 10.99 -8.13
CA ALA A 527 -4.60 11.14 -8.82
C ALA A 527 -5.82 11.12 -7.87
N ALA A 528 -5.69 10.53 -6.68
CA ALA A 528 -6.82 10.33 -5.77
C ALA A 528 -6.94 11.37 -4.64
N PHE A 529 -5.89 12.16 -4.38
CA PHE A 529 -5.87 13.09 -3.25
C PHE A 529 -5.30 14.45 -3.66
N LYS A 530 -6.01 15.54 -3.31
CA LYS A 530 -5.58 16.94 -3.55
C LYS A 530 -4.37 17.38 -2.71
N THR A 531 -3.85 16.53 -1.81
CA THR A 531 -2.84 16.88 -0.80
C THR A 531 -1.65 15.93 -0.87
N SER A 532 -0.44 16.48 -0.82
CA SER A 532 0.80 15.71 -0.81
C SER A 532 1.05 15.00 0.52
N LEU A 533 1.66 13.81 0.45
CA LEU A 533 2.03 12.98 1.61
C LEU A 533 3.00 13.76 2.53
N LYS A 534 2.80 13.68 3.85
CA LYS A 534 3.76 14.13 4.86
C LYS A 534 4.08 12.98 5.82
N PRO A 535 5.04 12.10 5.46
CA PRO A 535 5.33 10.91 6.25
C PRO A 535 6.13 11.30 7.50
N ASP A 536 5.52 11.15 8.67
CA ASP A 536 6.09 11.52 9.98
C ASP A 536 6.36 10.32 10.90
N GLY A 537 5.95 9.13 10.51
CA GLY A 537 6.20 7.90 11.25
C GLY A 537 6.10 6.70 10.34
N ILE A 538 6.79 5.63 10.71
CA ILE A 538 6.81 4.39 9.94
C ILE A 538 6.87 3.18 10.85
N ALA A 539 6.14 2.14 10.50
CA ALA A 539 6.20 0.84 11.13
C ALA A 539 5.96 -0.23 10.06
N THR A 540 6.27 -1.48 10.40
CA THR A 540 6.05 -2.62 9.51
C THR A 540 5.39 -3.75 10.27
N ASP A 541 4.47 -4.46 9.63
CA ASP A 541 3.72 -5.53 10.27
C ASP A 541 4.31 -6.92 10.01
N SER A 542 3.66 -7.96 10.57
CA SER A 542 4.11 -9.34 10.41
C SER A 542 3.97 -9.91 8.98
N HIS A 543 3.33 -9.18 8.06
CA HIS A 543 3.14 -9.53 6.65
C HIS A 543 4.06 -8.73 5.71
N SER A 544 5.08 -8.06 6.25
CA SER A 544 5.96 -7.15 5.50
C SER A 544 5.23 -5.93 4.91
N GLN A 545 4.02 -5.60 5.39
CA GLN A 545 3.35 -4.36 5.00
C GLN A 545 4.03 -3.17 5.65
N ILE A 546 3.99 -2.03 4.96
CA ILE A 546 4.59 -0.79 5.41
C ILE A 546 3.48 0.17 5.80
N LEU A 547 3.50 0.62 7.05
CA LEU A 547 2.54 1.54 7.63
C LEU A 547 3.24 2.89 7.80
N THR A 548 2.66 3.97 7.29
CA THR A 548 3.24 5.30 7.45
C THR A 548 2.20 6.34 7.89
N ALA A 549 2.57 7.18 8.85
CA ALA A 549 1.72 8.24 9.36
C ALA A 549 1.80 9.47 8.44
N ASP A 550 0.67 9.86 7.85
CA ASP A 550 0.49 11.12 7.16
C ASP A 550 -0.16 12.13 8.12
N SER A 551 0.69 12.79 8.90
CA SER A 551 0.28 13.58 10.07
C SER A 551 -0.66 14.74 9.71
N HIS A 552 -0.40 15.39 8.57
CA HIS A 552 -1.13 16.56 8.12
C HIS A 552 -2.47 16.18 7.50
N ASN A 553 -2.50 15.08 6.74
CA ASN A 553 -3.75 14.58 6.16
C ASN A 553 -4.53 13.69 7.14
N LYS A 554 -4.01 13.52 8.37
CA LYS A 554 -4.61 12.80 9.52
C LYS A 554 -4.95 11.35 9.20
N ARG A 555 -4.02 10.67 8.54
CA ARG A 555 -4.22 9.31 8.03
C ARG A 555 -2.99 8.44 8.27
N ILE A 556 -3.19 7.14 8.25
CA ILE A 556 -2.11 6.16 8.27
C ILE A 556 -2.24 5.34 7.00
N HIS A 557 -1.25 5.39 6.12
CA HIS A 557 -1.22 4.66 4.87
C HIS A 557 -0.69 3.25 5.11
N PHE A 558 -1.32 2.27 4.48
CA PHE A 558 -0.89 0.88 4.42
C PHE A 558 -0.44 0.59 3.01
N LEU A 559 0.79 0.09 2.88
CA LEU A 559 1.37 -0.35 1.63
C LEU A 559 1.69 -1.84 1.74
N ASP A 560 1.60 -2.56 0.63
CA ASP A 560 2.15 -3.91 0.57
C ASP A 560 3.70 -3.87 0.59
N GLN A 561 4.30 -5.05 0.59
CA GLN A 561 5.76 -5.23 0.57
C GLN A 561 6.46 -4.65 -0.67
N ASP A 562 5.70 -4.36 -1.73
CA ASP A 562 6.19 -3.87 -3.02
C ASP A 562 5.85 -2.38 -3.23
N GLY A 563 5.26 -1.73 -2.23
CA GLY A 563 4.96 -0.31 -2.22
C GLY A 563 3.61 0.06 -2.84
N HIS A 564 2.77 -0.92 -3.19
CA HIS A 564 1.42 -0.64 -3.67
C HIS A 564 0.54 -0.21 -2.52
N PHE A 565 -0.23 0.85 -2.76
CA PHE A 565 -1.19 1.35 -1.80
C PHE A 565 -2.32 0.33 -1.57
N LEU A 566 -2.53 -0.06 -0.31
CA LEU A 566 -3.61 -0.96 0.09
C LEU A 566 -4.82 -0.18 0.59
N ARG A 567 -4.60 0.70 1.58
CA ARG A 567 -5.65 1.47 2.27
C ARG A 567 -5.06 2.60 3.10
N TYR A 568 -5.92 3.45 3.65
CA TYR A 568 -5.56 4.29 4.80
C TYR A 568 -6.57 4.14 5.94
N ILE A 569 -6.11 4.38 7.17
CA ILE A 569 -6.97 4.55 8.34
C ILE A 569 -7.02 6.04 8.65
N ALA A 570 -8.22 6.62 8.67
CA ALA A 570 -8.41 8.00 9.12
C ALA A 570 -8.31 8.06 10.65
N VAL A 571 -7.52 9.01 11.15
CA VAL A 571 -7.40 9.28 12.58
C VAL A 571 -8.31 10.46 12.93
N ASP A 572 -8.84 10.50 14.16
CA ASP A 572 -9.76 11.54 14.62
C ASP A 572 -9.28 12.95 14.29
N LYS A 573 -10.22 13.83 13.93
CA LYS A 573 -9.94 15.21 13.48
C LYS A 573 -9.18 16.04 14.52
N SER A 574 -9.24 15.69 15.81
CA SER A 574 -8.59 16.41 16.91
C SER A 574 -7.11 16.10 17.09
N ASP A 575 -6.58 15.07 16.42
CA ASP A 575 -5.21 14.59 16.63
C ASP A 575 -4.47 14.34 15.30
N CYS A 576 -3.14 14.23 15.39
CA CYS A 576 -2.27 13.96 14.25
C CYS A 576 -1.43 12.72 14.55
N PRO A 577 -1.52 11.65 13.74
CA PRO A 577 -0.64 10.50 13.91
C PRO A 577 0.80 10.94 13.66
N PHE A 578 1.69 10.60 14.59
CA PHE A 578 3.09 10.98 14.50
C PHE A 578 3.99 9.75 14.51
N SER A 579 4.14 9.10 15.66
CA SER A 579 4.93 7.88 15.78
C SER A 579 4.03 6.64 15.75
N LEU A 580 4.53 5.57 15.13
CA LEU A 580 3.84 4.30 14.93
C LEU A 580 4.71 3.16 15.44
N CYS A 581 4.12 2.16 16.08
CA CYS A 581 4.74 0.86 16.28
C CYS A 581 3.71 -0.26 16.14
N VAL A 582 4.14 -1.46 15.79
CA VAL A 582 3.27 -2.63 15.61
C VAL A 582 3.76 -3.75 16.51
N ASP A 583 2.85 -4.33 17.30
CA ASP A 583 3.19 -5.46 18.17
C ASP A 583 3.19 -6.80 17.42
N THR A 584 3.53 -7.86 18.15
CA THR A 584 3.57 -9.23 17.58
C THR A 584 2.21 -9.77 17.14
N ASN A 585 1.11 -9.17 17.56
CA ASN A 585 -0.26 -9.56 17.20
C ASN A 585 -0.84 -8.69 16.06
N ASN A 586 -0.01 -7.86 15.40
CA ASN A 586 -0.46 -6.85 14.43
C ASN A 586 -1.45 -5.83 15.01
N THR A 587 -1.27 -5.45 16.27
CA THR A 587 -1.92 -4.28 16.84
C THR A 587 -1.06 -3.06 16.54
N LEU A 588 -1.64 -2.06 15.87
CA LEU A 588 -1.00 -0.80 15.58
C LEU A 588 -1.17 0.15 16.77
N PHE A 589 -0.07 0.67 17.27
CA PHE A 589 -0.04 1.75 18.25
C PHE A 589 0.26 3.06 17.54
N VAL A 590 -0.62 4.03 17.73
CA VAL A 590 -0.54 5.35 17.11
C VAL A 590 -0.38 6.39 18.18
N ALA A 591 0.80 7.03 18.25
CA ALA A 591 1.02 8.16 19.13
C ALA A 591 0.51 9.46 18.47
N GLY A 592 -0.37 10.16 19.18
CA GLY A 592 -0.88 11.46 18.79
C GLY A 592 0.07 12.60 19.13
N LYS A 593 0.30 13.51 18.19
CA LYS A 593 1.12 14.71 18.43
C LYS A 593 0.45 15.70 19.39
N LYS A 594 -0.89 15.74 19.47
CA LYS A 594 -1.60 16.77 20.26
C LYS A 594 -2.26 16.24 21.52
N SER A 595 -2.75 15.00 21.48
CA SER A 595 -3.53 14.41 22.57
C SER A 595 -2.68 13.98 23.78
N GLY A 596 -1.44 13.55 23.55
CA GLY A 596 -0.68 12.80 24.56
C GLY A 596 -1.22 11.38 24.77
N GLU A 597 -2.04 10.89 23.84
CA GLU A 597 -2.67 9.58 23.89
C GLU A 597 -2.03 8.63 22.87
N ILE A 598 -2.09 7.34 23.18
CA ILE A 598 -1.71 6.26 22.27
C ILE A 598 -2.99 5.49 21.92
N LYS A 599 -3.31 5.40 20.63
CA LYS A 599 -4.45 4.61 20.15
C LYS A 599 -3.98 3.24 19.70
N MET A 600 -4.60 2.20 20.22
CA MET A 600 -4.40 0.81 19.79
C MET A 600 -5.46 0.46 18.76
N ILE A 601 -5.02 0.05 17.58
CA ILE A 601 -5.89 -0.25 16.44
C ILE A 601 -5.59 -1.68 15.97
N THR A 602 -6.59 -2.56 15.98
CA THR A 602 -6.50 -3.85 15.27
C THR A 602 -7.04 -3.70 13.87
N TYR A 603 -6.32 -4.22 12.88
CA TYR A 603 -6.60 -4.00 11.46
C TYR A 603 -6.44 -5.26 10.59
N THR A 604 -6.16 -6.41 11.21
CA THR A 604 -6.01 -7.71 10.56
C THR A 604 -7.30 -8.49 10.56
#